data_AF-A0A1F7RAQ2-F1
#
_entry.id   AF-A0A1F7RAQ2-F1
#
_cell.length_a   1.000
_cell.length_b   1.000
_cell.length_c   1.000
_cell.angle_alpha   90.00
_cell.angle_beta   90.00
_cell.angle_gamma   90.00
#
_symmetry.space_group_name_H-M   'P 1'
#
loop_
_entity.id
_entity.type
_entity.pdbx_description
1 polymer ?
#
loop_
_entity_poly.entity_id
_entity_poly.type
_entity_poly.pdbx_seq_one_letter_code
_entity_poly.pdbx_strand_id
1 'polypeptide(L)'
;MTKNINLNLAELKPQLKKAYRKFSKHLTFTVILLVLLAYVFMVWRISSLTATEPSPEAEAAAIAETAIPKIDKKAVERILSLEESSQEIHSLFEEARNNPFQE
;
A
#
# COMPACT_ATOMS: atom_id res chain seq x y z
N MET A 1 27.64 -13.04 29.17
CA MET A 1 28.35 -14.17 28.52
C MET A 1 28.11 -14.10 27.02
N THR A 2 29.07 -13.59 26.24
CA THR A 2 28.99 -13.54 24.78
C THR A 2 29.34 -14.91 24.21
N LYS A 3 28.34 -15.61 23.68
CA LYS A 3 28.52 -16.94 23.09
C LYS A 3 29.08 -16.75 21.68
N ASN A 4 30.39 -16.91 21.51
CA ASN A 4 31.04 -16.87 20.20
C ASN A 4 30.59 -18.08 19.38
N ILE A 5 29.69 -17.85 18.41
CA ILE A 5 29.25 -18.87 17.47
C ILE A 5 30.30 -18.94 16.36
N ASN A 6 31.36 -19.73 16.58
CA ASN A 6 32.26 -20.14 15.50
C ASN A 6 31.54 -21.18 14.63
N LEU A 7 30.77 -20.70 13.66
CA LEU A 7 30.07 -21.54 12.66
C LEU A 7 31.09 -22.12 11.68
N ASN A 8 31.67 -23.27 12.04
CA ASN A 8 32.55 -24.00 11.15
C ASN A 8 31.73 -24.73 10.07
N LEU A 9 31.70 -24.19 8.84
CA LEU A 9 30.94 -24.76 7.72
C LEU A 9 31.29 -26.22 7.42
N ALA A 10 32.52 -26.65 7.74
CA ALA A 10 32.98 -28.02 7.53
C ALA A 10 32.25 -29.05 8.44
N GLU A 11 31.84 -28.64 9.64
CA GLU A 11 31.14 -29.50 10.61
C GLU A 11 29.62 -29.50 10.40
N LEU A 12 29.07 -28.43 9.82
CA LEU A 12 27.64 -28.36 9.47
C LEU A 12 27.26 -29.31 8.33
N LYS A 13 28.15 -29.49 7.34
CA LYS A 13 27.87 -30.28 6.13
C LYS A 13 27.41 -31.73 6.41
N PRO A 14 28.08 -32.52 7.26
CA PRO A 14 27.63 -33.89 7.55
C PRO A 14 26.33 -33.93 8.36
N GLN A 15 26.08 -32.95 9.22
CA GLN A 15 24.84 -32.87 10.02
C GLN A 15 23.65 -32.46 9.14
N LEU A 16 23.84 -31.50 8.23
CA LEU A 16 22.84 -31.09 7.25
C LEU A 16 22.44 -32.25 6.36
N LYS A 17 23.39 -33.06 5.89
CA LYS A 17 23.11 -34.21 5.01
C LYS A 17 22.24 -35.26 5.71
N LYS A 18 22.46 -35.51 7.00
CA LYS A 18 21.63 -36.44 7.80
C LYS A 18 20.22 -35.90 8.04
N ALA A 19 20.12 -34.61 8.36
CA ALA A 19 18.82 -33.94 8.56
C ALA A 19 18.02 -33.89 7.24
N TYR A 20 18.65 -33.47 6.15
CA TYR A 20 18.05 -33.38 4.82
C TYR A 20 17.49 -34.73 4.34
N ARG A 21 18.19 -35.85 4.60
CA ARG A 21 17.74 -37.18 4.18
C ARG A 21 16.50 -37.70 4.93
N LYS A 22 16.27 -37.22 6.16
CA LYS A 22 15.04 -37.50 6.91
C LYS A 22 13.90 -36.58 6.46
N PHE A 23 14.22 -35.32 6.19
CA PHE A 23 13.27 -34.32 5.76
C PHE A 23 12.81 -34.50 4.30
N SER A 24 13.66 -35.08 3.44
CA SER A 24 13.37 -35.27 2.02
C SER A 24 12.15 -36.14 1.77
N LYS A 25 11.82 -37.06 2.69
CA LYS A 25 10.64 -37.93 2.57
C LYS A 25 9.31 -37.18 2.73
N HIS A 26 9.31 -36.05 3.42
CA HIS A 26 8.12 -35.22 3.65
C HIS A 26 8.31 -33.79 3.14
N LEU A 27 9.30 -33.56 2.27
CA LEU A 27 9.67 -32.24 1.78
C LEU A 27 8.47 -31.48 1.21
N THR A 28 7.68 -32.14 0.38
CA THR A 28 6.48 -31.53 -0.24
C THR A 28 5.48 -31.07 0.82
N PHE A 29 5.18 -31.91 1.81
CA PHE A 29 4.28 -31.55 2.91
C PHE A 29 4.86 -30.40 3.73
N THR A 30 6.15 -30.43 4.04
CA THR A 30 6.77 -29.36 4.83
C THR A 30 6.85 -28.03 4.07
N VAL A 31 7.12 -28.05 2.76
CA VAL A 31 7.12 -26.83 1.94
C VAL A 31 5.71 -26.23 1.91
N ILE A 32 4.68 -27.05 1.69
CA ILE A 32 3.29 -26.58 1.72
C ILE A 32 2.94 -26.00 3.10
N LEU A 33 3.30 -26.68 4.18
CA LEU A 33 3.08 -26.21 5.55
C LEU A 33 3.78 -24.87 5.82
N LEU A 34 5.01 -24.70 5.32
CA LEU A 34 5.79 -23.47 5.47
C LEU A 34 5.15 -22.31 4.71
N VAL A 35 4.69 -22.55 3.48
CA VAL A 35 3.96 -21.54 2.70
C VAL A 35 2.67 -21.13 3.42
N LEU A 36 1.93 -22.10 3.98
CA LEU A 36 0.71 -21.82 4.74
C LEU A 36 0.99 -21.00 5.99
N LEU A 37 2.03 -21.35 6.75
CA LEU A 37 2.48 -20.57 7.91
C LEU A 37 2.91 -19.15 7.52
N ALA A 38 3.65 -19.00 6.42
CA ALA A 38 4.05 -17.69 5.91
C ALA A 38 2.84 -16.83 5.53
N TYR A 39 1.81 -17.43 4.93
CA TYR A 39 0.55 -16.75 4.60
C TYR A 39 -0.17 -16.27 5.86
N VAL A 40 -0.38 -17.15 6.84
CA VAL A 40 -1.02 -16.78 8.13
C VAL A 40 -0.22 -15.67 8.83
N PHE A 41 1.11 -15.78 8.84
CA PHE A 41 1.98 -14.76 9.40
C PHE A 41 1.85 -13.42 8.67
N MET A 42 1.80 -13.43 7.34
CA MET A 42 1.63 -12.23 6.53
C MET A 42 0.29 -11.54 6.82
N VAL A 43 -0.81 -12.30 6.86
CA VAL A 43 -2.14 -11.77 7.21
C VAL A 43 -2.16 -11.18 8.62
N TRP A 44 -1.57 -11.88 9.59
CA TRP A 44 -1.46 -11.38 10.96
C TRP A 44 -0.63 -10.08 11.02
N ARG A 45 0.47 -10.01 10.27
CA ARG A 45 1.31 -8.81 10.21
C ARG A 45 0.59 -7.63 9.56
N ILE A 46 -0.15 -7.87 8.47
CA ILE A 46 -0.97 -6.86 7.81
C ILE A 46 -2.04 -6.35 8.78
N SER A 47 -2.76 -7.24 9.45
CA SER A 47 -3.79 -6.85 10.43
C SER A 47 -3.21 -5.99 11.56
N SER A 48 -2.00 -6.31 12.04
CA SER A 48 -1.29 -5.48 13.03
C SER A 48 -0.94 -4.08 12.51
N LEU A 49 -0.72 -3.92 11.20
CA LEU A 49 -0.37 -2.65 10.56
C LEU A 49 -1.61 -1.85 10.14
N THR A 50 -2.75 -2.51 9.89
CA THR A 50 -3.99 -1.84 9.48
C THR A 50 -4.92 -1.51 10.64
N ALA A 51 -4.78 -2.18 11.79
CA ALA A 51 -5.53 -1.89 13.00
C ALA A 51 -4.95 -0.72 13.82
N THR A 52 -3.81 -0.17 13.38
CA THR A 52 -3.30 1.10 13.89
C THR A 52 -4.04 2.20 13.14
N GLU A 53 -4.98 2.85 13.81
CA GLU A 53 -5.60 4.09 13.36
C GLU A 53 -4.43 5.05 12.99
N PRO A 54 -4.34 5.50 11.73
CA PRO A 54 -3.22 6.33 11.31
C PRO A 54 -3.16 7.57 12.22
N SER A 55 -1.98 7.86 12.77
CA SER A 55 -1.85 9.08 13.57
C SER A 55 -2.17 10.30 12.69
N PRO A 56 -2.66 11.40 13.26
CA PRO A 56 -2.95 12.62 12.49
C PRO A 56 -1.76 13.12 11.65
N GLU A 57 -0.53 12.77 12.07
CA GLU A 57 0.72 13.09 11.39
C GLU A 57 0.95 12.21 10.14
N ALA A 58 0.53 10.94 10.16
CA ALA A 58 0.60 10.04 9.02
C ALA A 58 -0.46 10.37 7.95
N GLU A 59 -1.63 10.85 8.36
CA GLU A 59 -2.65 11.37 7.43
C GLU A 59 -2.16 12.64 6.73
N ALA A 60 -1.54 13.56 7.47
CA ALA A 60 -0.95 14.78 6.90
C ALA A 60 0.17 14.47 5.90
N ALA A 61 1.00 13.45 6.18
CA ALA A 61 2.03 12.98 5.26
C ALA A 61 1.43 12.34 3.99
N ALA A 62 0.40 11.49 4.13
CA ALA A 62 -0.29 10.89 2.99
C ALA A 62 -1.02 11.93 2.11
N ILE A 63 -1.61 12.97 2.71
CA ILE A 63 -2.24 14.09 2.00
C ILE A 63 -1.20 14.99 1.32
N ALA A 64 0.03 15.07 1.86
CA ALA A 64 1.13 15.80 1.23
C ALA A 64 1.76 15.03 0.06
N GLU A 65 1.82 13.70 0.14
CA GLU A 65 2.31 12.82 -0.94
C GLU A 65 1.29 12.66 -2.07
N THR A 66 0.00 12.65 -1.73
CA THR A 66 -1.07 12.69 -2.73
C THR A 66 -1.21 14.13 -3.20
N ALA A 67 -0.71 14.45 -4.40
CA ALA A 67 -0.94 15.74 -5.03
C ALA A 67 -2.42 15.89 -5.42
N ILE A 68 -3.29 16.05 -4.42
CA ILE A 68 -4.67 16.44 -4.62
C ILE A 68 -4.59 17.83 -5.25
N PRO A 69 -5.06 18.02 -6.51
CA PRO A 69 -5.03 19.32 -7.14
C PRO A 69 -5.85 20.27 -6.28
N LYS A 70 -5.16 21.19 -5.59
CA LYS A 70 -5.80 22.25 -4.83
C LYS A 70 -6.43 23.19 -5.85
N ILE A 71 -7.76 23.16 -5.93
CA ILE A 71 -8.51 24.10 -6.76
C ILE A 71 -8.18 25.51 -6.24
N ASP A 72 -7.66 26.36 -7.14
CA ASP A 72 -7.35 27.75 -6.80
C ASP A 72 -8.66 28.47 -6.44
N LYS A 73 -8.78 28.88 -5.17
CA LYS A 73 -9.95 29.59 -4.65
C LYS A 73 -10.25 30.87 -5.43
N LYS A 74 -9.20 31.53 -5.96
CA LYS A 74 -9.33 32.73 -6.78
C LYS A 74 -9.94 32.44 -8.15
N ALA A 75 -9.69 31.25 -8.71
CA ALA A 75 -10.32 30.82 -9.95
C ALA A 75 -11.80 30.52 -9.72
N VAL A 76 -12.15 29.86 -8.61
CA VAL A 76 -13.55 29.60 -8.22
C VAL A 76 -14.34 30.89 -8.06
N GLU A 77 -13.79 31.86 -7.32
CA GLU A 77 -14.44 33.16 -7.09
C GLU A 77 -14.67 33.93 -8.40
N ARG A 78 -13.70 33.88 -9.32
CA ARG A 78 -13.86 34.47 -10.66
C ARG A 78 -14.94 33.77 -11.48
N ILE A 79 -14.99 32.45 -11.47
CA ILE A 79 -16.01 31.68 -12.19
C ILE A 79 -17.41 32.00 -11.66
N LEU A 80 -17.59 32.02 -10.34
CA LEU A 80 -18.87 32.38 -9.70
C LEU A 80 -19.28 33.82 -10.05
N SER A 81 -18.33 34.77 -10.03
CA SER A 81 -18.63 36.16 -10.40
C SER A 81 -19.04 36.32 -11.87
N LEU A 82 -18.54 35.46 -12.76
CA LEU A 82 -18.88 35.47 -14.19
C LEU A 82 -20.24 34.81 -14.45
N GLU A 83 -20.59 33.78 -13.69
CA GLU A 83 -21.91 33.16 -13.72
C GLU A 83 -23.00 34.11 -13.22
N GLU A 84 -22.73 34.84 -12.14
CA GLU A 84 -23.68 35.81 -11.56
C GLU A 84 -23.88 37.05 -12.44
N SER A 85 -22.91 37.42 -13.27
CA SER A 85 -22.95 38.66 -14.05
C SER A 85 -23.38 38.49 -15.51
N SER A 86 -23.48 37.27 -16.03
CA SER A 86 -23.79 37.04 -17.44
C SER A 86 -24.73 35.86 -17.68
N GLN A 87 -25.92 36.18 -18.17
CA GLN A 87 -26.98 35.23 -18.50
C GLN A 87 -26.60 34.31 -19.69
N GLU A 88 -25.77 34.81 -20.60
CA GLU A 88 -25.22 34.05 -21.74
C GLU A 88 -24.15 33.04 -21.28
N ILE A 89 -23.33 33.40 -20.30
CA ILE A 89 -22.32 32.49 -19.73
C ILE A 89 -23.00 31.37 -18.93
N HIS A 90 -24.10 31.67 -18.23
CA HIS A 90 -24.88 30.65 -17.52
C HIS A 90 -25.39 29.55 -18.46
N SER A 91 -25.92 29.91 -19.64
CA SER A 91 -26.35 28.91 -20.64
C SER A 91 -25.21 28.04 -21.16
N LEU A 92 -24.02 28.61 -21.37
CA LEU A 92 -22.84 27.84 -21.80
C LEU A 92 -22.36 26.86 -20.72
N PHE A 93 -22.43 27.23 -19.44
CA PHE A 93 -22.12 26.33 -18.34
C PHE A 93 -23.17 25.23 -18.17
N GLU A 94 -24.45 25.53 -18.31
CA GLU A 94 -25.50 24.51 -18.26
C GLU A 94 -25.35 23.50 -19.41
N GLU A 95 -25.07 23.96 -20.63
CA GLU A 95 -24.84 23.11 -21.79
C GLU A 95 -23.60 22.22 -21.61
N ALA A 96 -22.47 22.80 -21.20
CA ALA A 96 -21.23 22.07 -20.93
C ALA A 96 -21.38 21.06 -19.77
N ARG A 97 -22.22 21.36 -18.75
CA ARG A 97 -22.51 20.44 -17.65
C ARG A 97 -23.40 19.28 -18.08
N ASN A 98 -24.34 19.54 -18.98
CA ASN A 98 -25.23 18.51 -19.52
C ASN A 98 -24.54 17.61 -20.55
N ASN A 99 -23.44 18.06 -21.16
CA ASN A 99 -22.71 17.27 -22.15
C ASN A 99 -21.17 17.52 -22.15
N PRO A 100 -20.46 17.07 -21.11
CA PRO A 100 -19.07 17.47 -20.86
C PRO A 100 -18.01 16.85 -21.80
N PHE A 101 -18.40 16.09 -22.82
CA PHE A 101 -17.48 15.35 -23.70
C PHE A 101 -17.74 15.56 -25.21
N GLN A 102 -18.50 16.59 -25.58
CA GLN A 102 -18.62 16.97 -26.98
C GLN A 102 -17.60 18.06 -27.32
N GLU A 103 -16.48 17.59 -27.87
CA GLU A 103 -15.61 18.37 -28.76
C GLU A 103 -16.06 18.20 -30.22
#